data_AF-A0A9D8XWB6-F1
#
_entry.id   AF-A0A9D8XWB6-F1
#
_cell.length_a   1.000
_cell.length_b   1.000
_cell.length_c   1.000
_cell.angle_alpha   90.00
_cell.angle_beta   90.00
_cell.angle_gamma   90.00
#
_symmetry.space_group_name_H-M   'P 1'
#
loop_
_entity.id
_entity.type
_entity.pdbx_description
1 polymer ?
#
loop_
_entity_poly.entity_id
_entity_poly.type
_entity_poly.pdbx_seq_one_letter_code
_entity_poly.pdbx_strand_id
1 'polypeptide(L)'
;MKMRVLTSTKSGRLLVFADQVAKKAESTYKVDSIPPDYSLDRERLLVIVATVGPSPSDAFRRFCSDLTKERATNVALIADGLPENVAKLTEIIKDAGTNIIDDVLTVKGGLPFKFAKKVTPDEIRAVDEWTDRILASLK
;
A
#
# COMPACT_ATOMS: atom_id res chain seq x y z
N MET A 1 -0.64 -10.59 14.61
CA MET A 1 -1.59 -9.53 14.19
C MET A 1 -2.11 -9.89 12.82
N LYS A 2 -3.42 -9.78 12.53
CA LYS A 2 -3.93 -10.04 11.17
C LYS A 2 -3.55 -8.87 10.27
N MET A 3 -2.69 -9.11 9.30
CA MET A 3 -2.16 -8.10 8.38
C MET A 3 -2.21 -8.62 6.95
N ARG A 4 -2.50 -7.71 6.00
CA ARG A 4 -2.50 -8.02 4.57
C ARG A 4 -1.80 -6.91 3.78
N VAL A 5 -1.14 -7.29 2.69
CA VAL A 5 -0.56 -6.36 1.71
C VAL A 5 -1.29 -6.53 0.39
N LEU A 6 -1.84 -5.44 -0.14
CA LEU A 6 -2.56 -5.41 -1.42
C LEU A 6 -1.93 -4.41 -2.38
N THR A 7 -2.00 -4.72 -3.68
CA THR A 7 -1.35 -3.95 -4.74
C THR A 7 -2.35 -3.39 -5.75
N SER A 8 -2.13 -2.14 -6.16
CA SER A 8 -2.81 -1.52 -7.30
C SER A 8 -1.76 -0.88 -8.21
N THR A 9 -0.94 -1.74 -8.83
CA THR A 9 0.17 -1.30 -9.68
C THR A 9 0.51 -2.35 -10.73
N LYS A 10 1.14 -1.92 -11.83
CA LYS A 10 1.82 -2.81 -12.79
C LYS A 10 3.34 -2.68 -12.71
N SER A 11 3.85 -1.85 -11.79
CA SER A 11 5.28 -1.60 -11.62
C SER A 11 5.92 -2.76 -10.90
N GLY A 12 6.80 -3.50 -11.58
CA GLY A 12 7.57 -4.59 -10.96
C GLY A 12 8.38 -4.14 -9.75
N ARG A 13 8.80 -2.86 -9.68
CA ARG A 13 9.50 -2.30 -8.51
C ARG A 13 8.59 -2.21 -7.29
N LEU A 14 7.35 -1.74 -7.47
CA LEU A 14 6.38 -1.67 -6.38
C LEU A 14 5.94 -3.07 -5.93
N LEU A 15 5.85 -4.03 -6.84
CA LEU A 15 5.59 -5.43 -6.48
C LEU A 15 6.70 -5.99 -5.57
N VAL A 16 7.98 -5.71 -5.88
CA VAL A 16 9.11 -6.08 -5.00
C VAL A 16 8.99 -5.42 -3.62
N PHE A 17 8.56 -4.16 -3.54
CA PHE A 17 8.32 -3.51 -2.24
C PHE A 17 7.16 -4.17 -1.48
N ALA A 18 6.07 -4.51 -2.14
CA ALA A 18 4.95 -5.20 -1.52
C ALA A 18 5.37 -6.57 -0.95
N ASP A 19 6.14 -7.36 -1.72
CA ASP A 19 6.69 -8.63 -1.26
C ASP A 19 7.65 -8.46 -0.09
N GLN A 20 8.47 -7.41 -0.10
CA GLN A 20 9.39 -7.11 1.00
C GLN A 20 8.63 -6.76 2.29
N VAL A 21 7.62 -5.89 2.21
CA VAL A 21 6.75 -5.57 3.36
C VAL A 21 6.07 -6.83 3.89
N ALA A 22 5.48 -7.63 3.00
CA ALA A 22 4.78 -8.85 3.39
C ALA A 22 5.72 -9.85 4.08
N LYS A 23 6.95 -10.00 3.58
CA LYS A 23 7.98 -10.86 4.19
C LYS A 23 8.41 -10.34 5.56
N LYS A 24 8.74 -9.05 5.66
CA LYS A 24 9.26 -8.46 6.90
C LYS A 24 8.22 -8.40 8.01
N ALA A 25 6.97 -8.11 7.65
CA ALA A 25 5.87 -8.03 8.60
C ALA A 25 5.21 -9.39 8.88
N GLU A 26 5.74 -10.49 8.32
CA GLU A 26 5.16 -11.83 8.42
C GLU A 26 3.65 -11.82 8.10
N SER A 27 3.31 -11.22 6.95
CA SER A 27 1.93 -11.05 6.50
C SER A 27 1.17 -12.36 6.55
N THR A 28 -0.07 -12.30 7.04
CA THR A 28 -0.94 -13.48 7.18
C THR A 28 -1.27 -14.10 5.82
N TYR A 29 -1.25 -13.28 4.77
CA TYR A 29 -1.58 -13.67 3.41
C TYR A 29 -0.43 -13.31 2.47
N LYS A 30 -0.37 -14.03 1.34
CA LYS A 30 0.44 -13.59 0.21
C LYS A 30 -0.03 -12.22 -0.29
N VAL A 31 0.89 -11.48 -0.89
CA VAL A 31 0.55 -10.24 -1.60
C VAL A 31 -0.48 -10.55 -2.68
N ASP A 32 -1.52 -9.73 -2.76
CA ASP A 32 -2.60 -9.87 -3.74
C ASP A 32 -2.87 -8.51 -4.43
N SER A 33 -3.64 -8.53 -5.51
CA SER A 33 -4.07 -7.33 -6.23
C SER A 33 -5.37 -6.77 -5.65
N ILE A 34 -5.66 -5.51 -5.95
CA ILE A 34 -6.96 -4.89 -5.67
C ILE A 34 -7.82 -4.97 -6.94
N PRO A 35 -9.06 -5.49 -6.86
CA PRO A 35 -9.73 -6.01 -5.68
C PRO A 35 -9.18 -7.40 -5.27
N PRO A 36 -9.14 -7.72 -3.96
CA PRO A 36 -8.62 -9.00 -3.50
C PRO A 36 -9.58 -10.15 -3.80
N ASP A 37 -9.05 -11.36 -3.98
CA ASP A 37 -9.85 -12.57 -4.20
C ASP A 37 -10.72 -12.92 -2.97
N TYR A 38 -10.25 -12.55 -1.79
CA TYR A 38 -10.94 -12.77 -0.52
C TYR A 38 -11.23 -11.45 0.19
N SER A 39 -12.43 -11.33 0.73
CA SER A 39 -12.83 -10.18 1.54
C SER A 39 -11.85 -9.90 2.68
N LEU A 40 -11.72 -8.62 2.98
CA LEU A 40 -11.13 -8.14 4.22
C LEU A 40 -12.10 -8.42 5.36
N ASP A 41 -11.56 -8.87 6.48
CA ASP A 41 -12.28 -9.19 7.71
C ASP A 41 -11.40 -8.83 8.90
N ARG A 42 -11.63 -7.66 9.48
CA ARG A 42 -10.98 -7.20 10.71
C ARG A 42 -9.45 -7.27 10.67
N GLU A 43 -8.84 -6.93 9.54
CA GLU A 43 -7.40 -6.74 9.48
C GLU A 43 -7.00 -5.59 10.42
N ARG A 44 -6.06 -5.84 11.34
CA ARG A 44 -5.54 -4.76 12.20
C ARG A 44 -4.67 -3.78 11.41
N LEU A 45 -4.06 -4.27 10.32
CA LEU A 45 -3.30 -3.48 9.36
C LEU A 45 -3.53 -3.97 7.92
N LEU A 46 -3.89 -3.05 7.03
CA LEU A 46 -3.83 -3.22 5.59
C LEU A 46 -2.72 -2.32 5.02
N VAL A 47 -1.76 -2.88 4.29
CA VAL A 47 -0.80 -2.09 3.52
C VAL A 47 -1.23 -2.07 2.07
N ILE A 48 -1.39 -0.87 1.51
CA ILE A 48 -1.67 -0.68 0.09
C ILE A 48 -0.39 -0.23 -0.59
N VAL A 49 -0.03 -0.88 -1.70
CA VAL A 49 1.09 -0.47 -2.56
C VAL A 49 0.55 -0.14 -3.94
N ALA A 50 0.54 1.14 -4.31
CA ALA A 50 -0.21 1.61 -5.48
C ALA A 50 0.58 2.56 -6.37
N THR A 51 0.34 2.48 -7.68
CA THR A 51 0.63 3.57 -8.61
C THR A 51 -0.61 4.45 -8.70
N VAL A 52 -0.49 5.72 -8.33
CA VAL A 52 -1.61 6.65 -8.16
C VAL A 52 -1.57 7.71 -9.26
N GLY A 53 -2.32 7.45 -10.33
CA GLY A 53 -2.55 8.41 -11.41
C GLY A 53 -3.70 9.39 -11.12
N PRO A 54 -3.94 10.36 -12.01
CA PRO A 54 -5.05 11.30 -11.89
C PRO A 54 -6.43 10.63 -12.00
N SER A 55 -6.47 9.45 -12.64
CA SER A 55 -7.68 8.63 -12.82
C SER A 55 -7.38 7.19 -12.39
N PRO A 56 -7.46 6.86 -11.08
CA PRO A 56 -7.35 5.48 -10.63
C PRO A 56 -8.48 4.63 -11.23
N SER A 57 -8.27 3.31 -11.33
CA SER A 57 -9.32 2.41 -11.82
C SER A 57 -10.55 2.47 -10.90
N ASP A 58 -11.74 2.30 -11.46
CA ASP A 58 -12.99 2.31 -10.68
C ASP A 58 -12.98 1.25 -9.58
N ALA A 59 -12.39 0.08 -9.85
CA ALA A 59 -12.25 -0.99 -8.86
C ALA A 59 -11.37 -0.56 -7.68
N PHE A 60 -10.24 0.10 -7.95
CA PHE A 60 -9.35 0.60 -6.89
C PHE A 60 -10.01 1.73 -6.09
N ARG A 61 -10.67 2.67 -6.78
CA ARG A 61 -11.39 3.78 -6.13
C ARG A 61 -12.50 3.25 -5.22
N ARG A 62 -13.35 2.35 -5.72
CA ARG A 62 -14.45 1.74 -4.95
C ARG A 62 -13.92 0.97 -3.75
N PHE A 63 -12.86 0.17 -3.95
CA PHE A 63 -12.22 -0.52 -2.86
C PHE A 63 -11.80 0.44 -1.73
N CYS A 64 -11.13 1.54 -2.06
CA CYS A 64 -10.71 2.53 -1.08
C CYS A 64 -11.89 3.24 -0.39
N SER A 65 -12.97 3.52 -1.11
CA SER A 65 -14.20 4.11 -0.54
C SER A 65 -14.95 3.16 0.39
N ASP A 66 -14.74 1.85 0.26
CA ASP A 66 -15.40 0.83 1.08
C ASP A 66 -14.52 0.35 2.25
N LEU A 67 -13.34 0.96 2.48
CA LEU A 67 -12.44 0.62 3.59
C LEU A 67 -12.95 1.20 4.91
N THR A 68 -13.87 0.46 5.54
CA THR A 68 -14.35 0.74 6.88
C THR A 68 -13.48 0.09 7.96
N LYS A 69 -13.65 0.50 9.23
CA LYS A 69 -12.91 -0.09 10.37
C LYS A 69 -13.17 -1.57 10.58
N GLU A 70 -14.34 -2.07 10.18
CA GLU A 70 -14.70 -3.49 10.23
C GLU A 70 -13.90 -4.33 9.24
N ARG A 71 -13.48 -3.72 8.12
CA ARG A 71 -12.59 -4.36 7.15
C ARG A 71 -11.14 -4.22 7.58
N ALA A 72 -10.67 -2.99 7.79
CA ALA A 72 -9.29 -2.74 8.21
C ALA A 72 -9.25 -1.60 9.23
N THR A 73 -8.72 -1.88 10.43
CA THR A 73 -8.62 -0.86 11.49
C THR A 73 -7.63 0.24 11.12
N ASN A 74 -6.49 -0.14 10.53
CA ASN A 74 -5.45 0.78 10.10
C ASN A 74 -5.02 0.48 8.67
N VAL A 75 -4.68 1.52 7.93
CA VAL A 75 -4.13 1.47 6.58
C VAL A 75 -2.80 2.20 6.55
N ALA A 76 -1.80 1.59 5.91
CA ALA A 76 -0.56 2.26 5.52
C ALA A 76 -0.40 2.21 4.01
N LEU A 77 0.30 3.19 3.44
CA LEU A 77 0.37 3.38 1.99
C LEU A 77 1.81 3.56 1.50
N ILE A 78 2.19 2.77 0.50
CA ILE A 78 3.34 3.04 -0.38
C ILE A 78 2.75 3.50 -1.72
N ALA A 79 3.10 4.70 -2.16
CA ALA A 79 2.52 5.30 -3.36
C ALA A 79 3.57 5.76 -4.36
N ASP A 80 3.32 5.48 -5.63
CA ASP A 80 4.01 6.06 -6.78
C ASP A 80 3.03 6.94 -7.55
N GLY A 81 3.10 8.25 -7.35
CA GLY A 81 2.16 9.19 -7.93
C GLY A 81 2.50 10.64 -7.61
N LEU A 82 1.80 11.56 -8.28
CA LEU A 82 1.91 12.98 -7.95
C LEU A 82 1.30 13.24 -6.56
N PRO A 83 1.88 14.14 -5.75
CA PRO A 83 1.42 14.41 -4.37
C PRO A 83 -0.08 14.68 -4.26
N GLU A 84 -0.65 15.43 -5.21
CA GLU A 84 -2.08 15.77 -5.24
C GLU A 84 -2.98 14.54 -5.49
N ASN A 85 -2.51 13.54 -6.22
CA ASN A 85 -3.28 12.32 -6.46
C ASN A 85 -3.21 11.39 -5.25
N VAL A 86 -2.04 11.32 -4.61
CA VAL A 86 -1.84 10.56 -3.36
C VAL A 86 -2.69 11.17 -2.25
N ALA A 87 -2.70 12.50 -2.11
CA ALA A 87 -3.52 13.19 -1.12
C ALA A 87 -5.02 12.90 -1.28
N LYS A 88 -5.55 12.97 -2.52
CA LYS A 88 -6.95 12.62 -2.80
C LYS A 88 -7.28 11.16 -2.44
N LEU A 89 -6.36 10.23 -2.70
CA LEU A 89 -6.56 8.83 -2.31
C LEU A 89 -6.61 8.66 -0.79
N THR A 90 -5.70 9.34 -0.07
CA THR A 90 -5.66 9.36 1.39
C THR A 90 -6.95 9.95 1.97
N GLU A 91 -7.52 11.00 1.38
CA GLU A 91 -8.82 11.56 1.77
C GLU A 91 -9.95 10.53 1.60
N ILE A 92 -10.03 9.87 0.44
CA ILE A 92 -11.05 8.83 0.19
C ILE A 92 -11.02 7.73 1.25
N ILE A 93 -9.83 7.25 1.63
CA ILE A 93 -9.67 6.19 2.63
C ILE A 93 -10.06 6.69 4.04
N LYS A 94 -9.74 7.94 4.37
CA LYS A 94 -10.14 8.55 5.65
C LYS A 94 -11.66 8.74 5.73
N ASP A 95 -12.27 9.21 4.64
CA ASP A 95 -13.73 9.40 4.53
C ASP A 95 -14.49 8.07 4.64
N ALA A 96 -13.91 6.96 4.18
CA ALA A 96 -14.45 5.62 4.37
C ALA A 96 -14.47 5.15 5.84
N GLY A 97 -13.74 5.85 6.72
CA GLY A 97 -13.76 5.64 8.17
C GLY A 97 -12.54 4.91 8.73
N THR A 98 -11.56 4.53 7.91
CA THR A 98 -10.33 3.87 8.37
C THR A 98 -9.23 4.88 8.74
N ASN A 99 -8.40 4.48 9.70
CA ASN A 99 -7.24 5.27 10.13
C ASN A 99 -6.05 5.06 9.19
N ILE A 100 -5.49 6.14 8.66
CA ILE A 100 -4.20 6.07 7.95
C ILE A 100 -3.09 6.30 8.96
N ILE A 101 -2.18 5.33 9.06
CA ILE A 101 -1.06 5.36 10.00
C ILE A 101 0.26 5.64 9.29
N ASP A 102 1.10 6.39 10.00
CA ASP A 102 2.38 6.91 9.50
C ASP A 102 2.21 7.79 8.24
N ASP A 103 3.30 8.39 7.79
CA ASP A 103 3.37 9.09 6.53
C ASP A 103 3.39 8.11 5.35
N VAL A 104 2.73 8.50 4.27
CA VAL A 104 2.73 7.76 3.00
C VAL A 104 4.16 7.66 2.49
N LEU A 105 4.67 6.44 2.30
CA LEU A 105 5.96 6.24 1.65
C LEU A 105 5.83 6.52 0.16
N THR A 106 6.17 7.74 -0.24
CA THR A 106 6.14 8.14 -1.65
C THR A 106 7.42 7.66 -2.33
N VAL A 107 7.27 6.83 -3.36
CA VAL A 107 8.38 6.29 -4.16
C VAL A 107 8.29 6.80 -5.59
N LYS A 108 9.44 7.00 -6.26
CA LYS A 108 9.46 7.28 -7.70
C LYS A 108 9.50 5.98 -8.48
N GLY A 109 8.38 5.56 -9.04
CA GLY A 109 8.35 4.52 -10.07
C GLY A 109 8.87 5.12 -11.38
N GLY A 110 10.09 4.76 -11.77
CA GLY A 110 10.71 5.28 -12.98
C GLY A 110 9.90 5.04 -14.27
N LEU A 111 10.27 5.77 -15.33
CA LEU A 111 9.69 5.73 -16.68
C LEU A 111 9.42 4.31 -17.24
N PRO A 112 8.47 4.16 -18.18
CA PRO A 112 7.98 2.88 -18.69
C PRO A 112 9.09 1.99 -19.30
N PHE A 113 9.19 0.79 -18.72
CA PHE A 113 9.62 -0.52 -19.24
C PHE A 113 10.97 -0.71 -19.96
N LYS A 114 11.72 0.32 -20.40
CA LYS A 114 13.05 0.11 -21.04
C LYS A 114 14.26 0.56 -20.21
N PHE A 115 14.05 1.30 -19.11
CA PHE A 115 15.13 1.82 -18.25
C PHE A 115 14.84 1.68 -16.75
N ALA A 116 13.92 0.79 -16.36
CA ALA A 116 13.62 0.57 -14.94
C ALA A 116 14.88 0.05 -14.23
N LYS A 117 15.54 0.91 -13.45
CA LYS A 117 16.65 0.51 -12.59
C LYS A 117 16.16 -0.60 -11.66
N LYS A 118 16.96 -1.65 -11.48
CA LYS A 118 16.72 -2.68 -10.45
C LYS A 118 16.53 -2.00 -9.10
N VAL A 119 15.67 -2.57 -8.26
CA VAL A 119 15.52 -2.12 -6.87
C VAL A 119 16.88 -2.21 -6.18
N THR A 120 17.29 -1.13 -5.54
CA THR A 120 18.59 -1.02 -4.87
C THR A 120 18.52 -1.48 -3.41
N PRO A 121 19.65 -1.88 -2.79
CA PRO A 121 19.67 -2.24 -1.37
C PRO A 121 19.21 -1.10 -0.45
N ASP A 122 19.49 0.16 -0.79
CA ASP A 122 19.08 1.30 0.01
C ASP A 122 17.56 1.52 -0.05
N GLU A 123 16.93 1.27 -1.20
CA GLU A 123 15.48 1.31 -1.33
C GLU A 123 14.81 0.19 -0.52
N ILE A 124 15.38 -1.02 -0.50
CA ILE A 124 14.91 -2.10 0.38
C ILE A 124 15.05 -1.69 1.84
N ARG A 125 16.18 -1.10 2.24
CA ARG A 125 16.39 -0.63 3.61
C ARG A 125 15.36 0.42 4.01
N ALA A 126 15.06 1.38 3.13
CA ALA A 126 14.04 2.40 3.39
C ALA A 126 12.64 1.81 3.58
N VAL A 127 12.26 0.80 2.76
CA VAL A 127 11.00 0.07 2.92
C VAL A 127 10.98 -0.71 4.24
N ASP A 128 12.10 -1.32 4.61
CA ASP A 128 12.25 -2.05 5.87
C ASP A 128 12.10 -1.14 7.09
N GLU A 129 12.78 0.00 7.09
CA GLU A 129 12.70 1.00 8.16
C GLU A 129 11.29 1.60 8.27
N TRP A 130 10.63 1.86 7.13
CA TRP A 130 9.23 2.31 7.11
C TRP A 130 8.29 1.24 7.67
N THR A 131 8.49 -0.03 7.30
CA THR A 131 7.70 -1.16 7.82
C THR A 131 7.86 -1.28 9.34
N ASP A 132 9.07 -1.14 9.87
CA ASP A 132 9.32 -1.19 11.31
C ASP A 132 8.60 -0.08 12.07
N ARG A 133 8.56 1.16 11.54
CA ARG A 133 7.84 2.28 12.16
C ARG A 133 6.35 2.02 12.24
N ILE A 134 5.74 1.53 11.17
CA ILE A 134 4.31 1.19 11.14
C ILE A 134 3.97 0.08 12.12
N LEU A 135 4.79 -0.96 12.19
CA LEU A 135 4.55 -2.05 13.13
C LEU A 135 4.73 -1.59 14.58
N ALA A 136 5.67 -0.67 14.83
CA ALA A 136 5.86 -0.07 16.14
C ALA A 136 4.69 0.82 16.55
N SER A 137 4.10 1.59 15.62
CA SER A 137 2.94 2.46 15.91
C SER A 137 1.65 1.69 16.22
N LEU A 138 1.64 0.39 15.93
CA LEU A 138 0.51 -0.50 16.17
C LEU A 138 0.58 -1.26 17.49
N LYS A 139 1.71 -1.22 18.22
CA LYS A 139 1.86 -1.86 19.53
C LYS A 139 1.07 -1.11 20.59
#